data_AF-A0A7R9WTR1-F1
#
_entry.id   AF-A0A7R9WTR1-F1
#
_cell.length_a   1.000
_cell.length_b   1.000
_cell.length_c   1.000
_cell.angle_alpha   90.00
_cell.angle_beta   90.00
_cell.angle_gamma   90.00
#
_symmetry.space_group_name_H-M   'P 1'
#
loop_
_entity.id
_entity.type
_entity.pdbx_description
1 polymer ?
#
loop_
_entity_poly.entity_id
_entity_poly.type
_entity_poly.pdbx_seq_one_letter_code
_entity_poly.pdbx_strand_id
1 'polypeptide(L)'
;AGDAWKNDAARDLAPHASDINQYITPSTCLTTPTNQGDLLYCVRAGQINVEDLMETVAVDQLSEFFIYCKELNGIVANERSLQADVMKYIIVANDLKGVQLVGGETRFREALGASSKQANEIYPALNGPTLLLNLPVLLSVLVKLFTPLFPKEVAARIKFERGPLKDIDDLMDIGHGGNAREKFMSEVDNLCYSD
;
A
#
# COMPACT_ATOMS: atom_id res chain seq x y z
N ALA A 1 -16.41 -0.46 18.17
CA ALA A 1 -15.69 -1.51 18.91
C ALA A 1 -14.48 -1.88 18.07
N GLY A 2 -13.23 -1.60 18.45
CA GLY A 2 -12.71 -1.14 19.73
C GLY A 2 -11.50 -1.96 20.20
N ASP A 3 -11.29 -3.14 19.59
CA ASP A 3 -10.08 -3.91 19.79
C ASP A 3 -9.14 -3.62 18.62
N ALA A 4 -7.93 -3.16 18.94
CA ALA A 4 -6.85 -2.99 17.97
C ALA A 4 -6.67 -4.30 17.22
N TRP A 5 -7.03 -4.33 15.93
CA TRP A 5 -6.84 -5.49 15.08
C TRP A 5 -5.35 -5.88 15.11
N LYS A 6 -5.05 -7.02 15.75
CA LYS A 6 -3.69 -7.55 15.84
C LYS A 6 -3.40 -8.31 14.56
N ASN A 7 -2.63 -7.69 13.69
CA ASN A 7 -2.24 -8.27 12.40
C ASN A 7 -1.29 -9.47 12.52
N ASP A 8 -0.71 -9.73 13.69
CA ASP A 8 0.36 -10.72 13.89
C ASP A 8 0.02 -12.09 13.32
N ALA A 9 -1.17 -12.62 13.62
CA ALA A 9 -1.59 -13.93 13.10
C ALA A 9 -1.68 -13.97 11.57
N ALA A 10 -2.22 -12.92 10.94
CA ALA A 10 -2.31 -12.83 9.49
C ALA A 10 -0.92 -12.63 8.85
N ARG A 11 -0.10 -11.78 9.47
CA ARG A 11 1.29 -11.53 9.06
C ARG A 11 2.15 -12.79 9.11
N ASP A 12 2.02 -13.59 10.16
CA ASP A 12 2.84 -14.80 10.36
C ASP A 12 2.38 -15.97 9.48
N LEU A 13 1.15 -15.92 8.97
CA LEU A 13 0.60 -16.90 8.02
C LEU A 13 0.91 -16.54 6.55
N ALA A 14 1.53 -15.39 6.27
CA ALA A 14 1.86 -15.01 4.92
C ALA A 14 2.87 -15.99 4.28
N PRO A 15 2.76 -16.29 2.97
CA PRO A 15 3.77 -17.06 2.25
C PRO A 15 5.16 -16.44 2.44
N HIS A 16 6.15 -17.25 2.79
CA HIS A 16 7.54 -16.80 3.02
C HIS A 16 7.67 -15.73 4.12
N ALA A 17 6.73 -15.69 5.08
CA ALA A 17 6.69 -14.74 6.19
C ALA A 17 8.01 -14.67 6.98
N SER A 18 8.67 -15.81 7.26
CA SER A 18 9.93 -15.84 8.01
C SER A 18 11.03 -15.01 7.35
N ASP A 19 11.02 -14.95 6.03
CA ASP A 19 12.07 -14.33 5.22
C ASP A 19 11.72 -12.87 4.89
N ILE A 20 10.43 -12.57 4.71
CA ILE A 20 9.94 -11.25 4.27
C ILE A 20 9.62 -10.33 5.45
N ASN A 21 9.04 -10.84 6.54
CA ASN A 21 8.51 -10.00 7.61
C ASN A 21 9.59 -9.22 8.38
N GLN A 22 10.86 -9.63 8.31
CA GLN A 22 11.97 -8.85 8.86
C GLN A 22 12.14 -7.48 8.17
N TYR A 23 11.68 -7.33 6.93
CA TYR A 23 11.76 -6.10 6.14
C TYR A 23 10.47 -5.28 6.16
N ILE A 24 9.34 -5.90 6.51
CA ILE A 24 8.03 -5.26 6.56
C ILE A 24 7.58 -5.16 8.02
N THR A 25 7.54 -3.96 8.58
CA THR A 25 7.21 -3.71 9.99
C THR A 25 5.98 -2.79 10.08
N PRO A 26 5.34 -2.66 11.26
CA PRO A 26 4.27 -1.68 11.44
C PRO A 26 4.69 -0.23 11.11
N SER A 27 5.99 0.09 11.22
CA SER A 27 6.52 1.42 10.88
C SER A 27 6.70 1.63 9.37
N THR A 28 6.78 0.57 8.56
CA THR A 28 6.90 0.66 7.09
C THR A 28 5.61 0.30 6.37
N CYS A 29 4.71 -0.44 7.02
CA CYS A 29 3.43 -0.83 6.46
C CYS A 29 2.32 -0.87 7.52
N LEU A 30 1.20 -0.20 7.23
CA LEU A 30 0.05 -0.13 8.13
C LEU A 30 -1.26 -0.17 7.33
N THR A 31 -2.23 -0.94 7.83
CA THR A 31 -3.60 -0.92 7.34
C THR A 31 -4.52 -0.26 8.37
N THR A 32 -5.36 0.68 7.93
CA THR A 32 -6.30 1.41 8.79
C THR A 32 -7.56 1.80 8.01
N PRO A 33 -8.73 1.98 8.64
CA PRO A 33 -9.85 2.63 7.97
C PRO A 33 -9.61 4.12 7.69
N THR A 34 -10.19 4.62 6.59
CA THR A 34 -10.44 6.07 6.36
C THR A 34 -11.64 6.56 7.16
N ASN A 35 -11.91 7.87 7.16
CA ASN A 35 -13.11 8.42 7.80
C ASN A 35 -14.40 8.01 7.05
N GLN A 36 -14.29 7.71 5.75
CA GLN A 36 -15.40 7.19 4.94
C GLN A 36 -15.58 5.67 5.11
N GLY A 37 -14.73 5.00 5.88
CA GLY A 37 -14.82 3.57 6.19
C GLY A 37 -14.18 2.64 5.15
N ASP A 38 -13.55 3.19 4.11
CA ASP A 38 -12.71 2.43 3.17
C ASP A 38 -11.46 1.90 3.86
N LEU A 39 -10.84 0.87 3.28
CA LEU A 39 -9.60 0.31 3.79
C LEU A 39 -8.41 1.06 3.19
N LEU A 40 -7.62 1.71 4.04
CA LEU A 40 -6.39 2.40 3.64
C LEU A 40 -5.16 1.55 3.97
N TYR A 41 -4.40 1.22 2.94
CA TYR A 41 -3.13 0.49 3.02
C TYR A 41 -1.95 1.44 2.79
N CYS A 42 -1.21 1.75 3.85
CA CYS A 42 -0.06 2.66 3.84
C CYS A 42 1.24 1.87 3.70
N VAL A 43 2.11 2.31 2.81
CA VAL A 43 3.44 1.72 2.58
C VAL A 43 4.48 2.81 2.49
N ARG A 44 5.56 2.71 3.27
CA ARG A 44 6.75 3.57 3.18
C ARG A 44 7.84 2.88 2.41
N ALA A 45 7.72 2.91 1.08
CA ALA A 45 8.56 2.12 0.20
C ALA A 45 10.05 2.45 0.35
N GLY A 46 10.40 3.72 0.60
CA GLY A 46 11.79 4.14 0.79
C GLY A 46 12.43 3.74 2.12
N GLN A 47 11.66 3.16 3.04
CA GLN A 47 12.17 2.63 4.32
C GLN A 47 12.33 1.11 4.33
N ILE A 48 11.91 0.43 3.26
CA ILE A 48 12.07 -1.01 3.12
C ILE A 48 13.44 -1.25 2.48
N ASN A 49 14.27 -2.09 3.10
CA ASN A 49 15.53 -2.52 2.47
C ASN A 49 15.22 -3.54 1.37
N VAL A 50 14.88 -3.02 0.18
CA VAL A 50 14.52 -3.82 -0.98
C VAL A 50 15.71 -4.63 -1.51
N GLU A 51 16.93 -4.14 -1.37
CA GLU A 51 18.14 -4.84 -1.84
C GLU A 51 18.31 -6.14 -1.05
N ASP A 52 18.42 -6.06 0.27
CA ASP A 52 18.53 -7.24 1.15
C ASP A 52 17.31 -8.17 1.03
N LEU A 53 16.10 -7.61 0.90
CA LEU A 53 14.88 -8.40 0.66
C LEU A 53 15.02 -9.26 -0.60
N MET A 54 15.45 -8.66 -1.71
CA MET A 54 15.61 -9.39 -2.97
C MET A 54 16.86 -10.30 -3.01
N GLU A 55 17.80 -10.14 -2.09
CA GLU A 55 18.85 -11.15 -1.85
C GLU A 55 18.31 -12.36 -1.07
N THR A 56 17.26 -12.16 -0.28
CA THR A 56 16.68 -13.20 0.58
C THR A 56 15.63 -14.04 -0.15
N VAL A 57 14.79 -13.43 -0.99
CA VAL A 57 13.66 -14.10 -1.64
C VAL A 57 13.66 -13.95 -3.16
N ALA A 58 13.11 -14.96 -3.85
CA ALA A 58 12.87 -14.91 -5.28
C ALA A 58 11.69 -14.00 -5.65
N VAL A 59 11.63 -13.59 -6.93
CA VAL A 59 10.54 -12.77 -7.49
C VAL A 59 9.17 -13.41 -7.24
N ASP A 60 9.03 -14.71 -7.52
CA ASP A 60 7.77 -15.42 -7.37
C ASP A 60 7.32 -15.49 -5.91
N GLN A 61 8.26 -15.71 -4.97
CA GLN A 61 7.97 -15.74 -3.53
C GLN A 61 7.46 -14.39 -3.03
N LEU A 62 8.08 -13.29 -3.46
CA LEU A 62 7.62 -11.95 -3.11
C LEU A 62 6.27 -11.63 -3.79
N SER A 63 6.05 -12.09 -5.02
CA SER A 63 4.78 -11.95 -5.72
C SER A 63 3.64 -12.66 -4.98
N GLU A 64 3.86 -13.91 -4.52
CA GLU A 64 2.92 -14.67 -3.69
C GLU A 64 2.57 -13.94 -2.39
N PHE A 65 3.58 -13.38 -1.70
CA PHE A 65 3.37 -12.56 -0.52
C PHE A 65 2.51 -11.32 -0.81
N PHE A 66 2.77 -10.61 -1.91
CA PHE A 66 1.95 -9.46 -2.30
C PHE A 66 0.52 -9.84 -2.64
N ILE A 67 0.29 -10.97 -3.29
CA ILE A 67 -1.06 -11.49 -3.58
C ILE A 67 -1.78 -11.81 -2.27
N TYR A 68 -1.11 -12.47 -1.32
CA TYR A 68 -1.65 -12.74 0.00
C TYR A 68 -2.11 -11.46 0.72
N CYS A 69 -1.26 -10.42 0.73
CA CYS A 69 -1.62 -9.13 1.33
C CYS A 69 -2.84 -8.49 0.65
N LYS A 70 -2.95 -8.59 -0.68
CA LYS A 70 -4.08 -8.06 -1.44
C LYS A 70 -5.37 -8.84 -1.18
N GLU A 71 -5.31 -10.16 -1.04
CA GLU A 71 -6.46 -10.99 -0.67
C GLU A 71 -6.99 -10.62 0.71
N LEU A 72 -6.10 -10.49 1.71
CA LEU A 72 -6.52 -10.06 3.05
C LEU A 72 -7.20 -8.68 3.02
N ASN A 73 -6.61 -7.73 2.29
CA ASN A 73 -7.22 -6.41 2.11
C ASN A 73 -8.57 -6.49 1.40
N GLY A 74 -8.71 -7.39 0.42
CA GLY A 74 -9.98 -7.69 -0.27
C GLY A 74 -11.06 -8.20 0.66
N ILE A 75 -10.74 -9.19 1.50
CA ILE A 75 -11.66 -9.75 2.50
C ILE A 75 -12.15 -8.65 3.45
N VAL A 76 -11.22 -7.82 3.97
CA VAL A 76 -11.56 -6.74 4.90
C VAL A 76 -12.40 -5.66 4.23
N ALA A 77 -12.09 -5.25 3.01
CA ALA A 77 -12.88 -4.27 2.26
C ALA A 77 -14.28 -4.79 1.93
N ASN A 78 -14.40 -6.07 1.57
CA ASN A 78 -15.69 -6.71 1.33
C ASN A 78 -16.53 -6.77 2.60
N GLU A 79 -15.97 -7.20 3.73
CA GLU A 79 -16.67 -7.22 5.02
C GLU A 79 -17.16 -5.82 5.41
N ARG A 80 -16.32 -4.79 5.25
CA ARG A 80 -16.71 -3.40 5.47
C ARG A 80 -17.84 -2.94 4.55
N SER A 81 -17.86 -3.43 3.32
CA SER A 81 -18.94 -3.15 2.37
C SER A 81 -20.27 -3.73 2.84
N LEU A 82 -20.25 -4.99 3.29
CA LEU A 82 -21.44 -5.68 3.82
C LEU A 82 -21.97 -4.98 5.08
N GLN A 83 -21.09 -4.58 5.99
CA GLN A 83 -21.48 -3.90 7.24
C GLN A 83 -22.07 -2.51 7.00
N ALA A 84 -21.59 -1.80 5.98
CA ALA A 84 -22.01 -0.43 5.69
C ALA A 84 -23.17 -0.35 4.67
N ASP A 85 -23.57 -1.47 4.07
CA ASP A 85 -24.52 -1.55 2.95
C ASP A 85 -24.16 -0.60 1.79
N VAL A 86 -22.86 -0.43 1.56
CA VAL A 86 -22.31 0.39 0.48
C VAL A 86 -20.92 -0.14 0.13
N MET A 87 -20.57 -0.13 -1.16
CA MET A 87 -19.26 -0.60 -1.62
C MET A 87 -18.13 0.21 -0.98
N LYS A 88 -17.20 -0.49 -0.34
CA LYS A 88 -15.95 0.03 0.21
C LYS A 88 -14.77 -0.45 -0.62
N TYR A 89 -13.81 0.42 -0.77
CA TYR A 89 -12.63 0.24 -1.60
C TYR A 89 -11.39 0.05 -0.75
N ILE A 90 -10.35 -0.45 -1.41
CA ILE A 90 -8.98 -0.48 -0.94
C ILE A 90 -8.28 0.74 -1.53
N ILE A 91 -7.93 1.70 -0.68
CA ILE A 91 -7.09 2.85 -1.02
C ILE A 91 -5.66 2.50 -0.65
N VAL A 92 -4.71 2.78 -1.54
CA VAL A 92 -3.29 2.55 -1.26
C VAL A 92 -2.56 3.89 -1.18
N ALA A 93 -1.84 4.12 -0.10
CA ALA A 93 -0.98 5.30 0.09
C ALA A 93 0.49 4.87 0.14
N ASN A 94 1.21 5.05 -0.97
CA ASN A 94 2.63 4.73 -1.07
C ASN A 94 3.45 5.99 -0.85
N ASP A 95 4.11 6.12 0.30
CA ASP A 95 5.15 7.12 0.53
C ASP A 95 6.44 6.71 -0.17
N LEU A 96 6.82 7.53 -1.16
CA LEU A 96 7.99 7.31 -2.01
C LEU A 96 9.18 8.17 -1.58
N LYS A 97 9.09 8.85 -0.43
CA LYS A 97 10.24 9.52 0.20
C LYS A 97 11.37 8.51 0.41
N GLY A 98 12.55 8.82 -0.12
CA GLY A 98 13.73 7.95 -0.03
C GLY A 98 13.81 6.82 -1.05
N VAL A 99 12.80 6.64 -1.92
CA VAL A 99 12.84 5.62 -2.97
C VAL A 99 13.86 5.98 -4.04
N GLN A 100 14.72 5.02 -4.38
CA GLN A 100 15.62 5.13 -5.53
C GLN A 100 14.88 4.83 -6.84
N LEU A 101 14.59 5.89 -7.59
CA LEU A 101 13.85 5.79 -8.86
C LEU A 101 14.71 5.23 -10.00
N VAL A 102 15.98 5.67 -10.09
CA VAL A 102 16.92 5.27 -11.15
C VAL A 102 17.86 4.20 -10.62
N GLY A 103 17.95 3.08 -11.33
CA GLY A 103 18.81 1.95 -10.93
C GLY A 103 18.29 1.13 -9.74
N GLY A 104 17.11 1.45 -9.21
CA GLY A 104 16.49 0.64 -8.16
C GLY A 104 16.16 -0.78 -8.63
N GLU A 105 15.91 -1.67 -7.67
CA GLU A 105 15.91 -3.12 -7.88
C GLU A 105 14.83 -3.62 -8.84
N THR A 106 15.25 -4.25 -9.93
CA THR A 106 14.33 -4.66 -11.01
C THR A 106 13.49 -5.86 -10.62
N ARG A 107 14.03 -6.82 -9.84
CA ARG A 107 13.30 -8.01 -9.41
C ARG A 107 12.13 -7.64 -8.49
N PHE A 108 12.30 -6.62 -7.65
CA PHE A 108 11.22 -6.10 -6.82
C PHE A 108 10.08 -5.49 -7.66
N ARG A 109 10.43 -4.69 -8.68
CA ARG A 109 9.43 -4.11 -9.59
C ARG A 109 8.69 -5.18 -10.38
N GLU A 110 9.39 -6.24 -10.76
CA GLU A 110 8.80 -7.41 -11.43
C GLU A 110 7.77 -8.11 -10.52
N ALA A 111 8.13 -8.42 -9.27
CA ALA A 111 7.19 -9.00 -8.30
C ALA A 111 5.97 -8.10 -8.05
N LEU A 112 6.19 -6.78 -7.93
CA LEU A 112 5.11 -5.81 -7.78
C LEU A 112 4.19 -5.76 -9.01
N GLY A 113 4.75 -5.76 -10.22
CA GLY A 113 3.99 -5.77 -11.47
C GLY A 113 3.19 -7.07 -11.65
N ALA A 114 3.82 -8.23 -11.42
CA ALA A 114 3.19 -9.54 -11.54
C ALA A 114 1.99 -9.68 -10.58
N SER A 115 2.20 -9.40 -9.29
CA SER A 115 1.14 -9.43 -8.27
C SER A 115 0.03 -8.41 -8.54
N SER A 116 0.36 -7.24 -9.10
CA SER A 116 -0.65 -6.22 -9.42
C SER A 116 -1.51 -6.62 -10.62
N LYS A 117 -0.92 -7.23 -11.64
CA LYS A 117 -1.66 -7.79 -12.78
C LYS A 117 -2.62 -8.88 -12.31
N GLN A 118 -2.10 -9.86 -11.55
CA GLN A 118 -2.91 -10.98 -11.06
C GLN A 118 -4.04 -10.51 -10.14
N ALA A 119 -3.76 -9.62 -9.18
CA ALA A 119 -4.80 -9.12 -8.29
C ALA A 119 -5.86 -8.27 -9.01
N ASN A 120 -5.50 -7.57 -10.09
CA ASN A 120 -6.47 -6.84 -10.90
C ASN A 120 -7.41 -7.78 -11.67
N GLU A 121 -6.96 -8.99 -12.01
CA GLU A 121 -7.81 -10.03 -12.60
C GLU A 121 -8.77 -10.63 -11.56
N ILE A 122 -8.34 -10.77 -10.30
CA ILE A 122 -9.12 -11.43 -9.24
C ILE A 122 -10.09 -10.46 -8.54
N TYR A 123 -9.66 -9.23 -8.21
CA TYR A 123 -10.42 -8.27 -7.39
C TYR A 123 -10.61 -6.88 -8.05
N PRO A 124 -11.08 -6.77 -9.30
CA PRO A 124 -11.12 -5.48 -10.01
C PRO A 124 -12.06 -4.45 -9.34
N ALA A 125 -13.12 -4.92 -8.68
CA ALA A 125 -14.18 -4.07 -8.11
C ALA A 125 -13.78 -3.35 -6.82
N LEU A 126 -12.85 -3.91 -6.04
CA LEU A 126 -12.47 -3.35 -4.73
C LEU A 126 -11.32 -2.34 -4.83
N ASN A 127 -10.68 -2.21 -5.99
CA ASN A 127 -9.52 -1.33 -6.16
C ASN A 127 -9.94 0.16 -6.16
N GLY A 128 -9.58 0.90 -5.12
CA GLY A 128 -9.76 2.35 -5.04
C GLY A 128 -8.57 3.14 -5.62
N PRO A 129 -8.48 4.44 -5.33
CA PRO A 129 -7.32 5.27 -5.64
C PRO A 129 -6.00 4.70 -5.10
N THR A 130 -4.94 4.80 -5.91
CA THR A 130 -3.55 4.56 -5.48
C THR A 130 -2.81 5.89 -5.44
N LEU A 131 -2.49 6.36 -4.24
CA LEU A 131 -1.71 7.58 -4.01
C LEU A 131 -0.22 7.25 -4.04
N LEU A 132 0.53 7.92 -4.90
CA LEU A 132 1.99 7.92 -4.94
C LEU A 132 2.49 9.25 -4.37
N LEU A 133 2.98 9.20 -3.13
CA LEU A 133 3.20 10.35 -2.25
C LEU A 133 4.67 10.76 -2.16
N ASN A 134 4.91 12.06 -1.94
CA ASN A 134 6.18 12.65 -1.47
C ASN A 134 7.43 12.32 -2.30
N LEU A 135 7.26 12.38 -3.61
CA LEU A 135 8.32 12.06 -4.55
C LEU A 135 9.54 12.98 -4.47
N PRO A 136 10.77 12.42 -4.56
CA PRO A 136 11.95 13.22 -4.84
C PRO A 136 11.79 13.84 -6.23
N VAL A 137 11.92 15.16 -6.31
CA VAL A 137 11.56 16.04 -7.42
C VAL A 137 11.97 15.45 -8.80
N LEU A 138 11.00 14.90 -9.57
CA LEU A 138 11.00 14.65 -11.05
C LEU A 138 9.79 13.77 -11.49
N LEU A 139 8.57 14.32 -11.43
CA LEU A 139 7.31 13.61 -11.75
C LEU A 139 7.26 12.94 -13.15
N SER A 140 7.94 13.51 -14.16
CA SER A 140 7.89 13.00 -15.54
C SER A 140 8.62 11.67 -15.75
N VAL A 141 9.63 11.36 -14.91
CA VAL A 141 10.34 10.08 -14.92
C VAL A 141 9.48 8.98 -14.31
N LEU A 142 8.68 9.32 -13.30
CA LEU A 142 7.85 8.36 -12.58
C LEU A 142 6.67 7.84 -13.37
N VAL A 143 5.94 8.72 -14.08
CA VAL A 143 4.85 8.28 -14.94
C VAL A 143 5.40 7.22 -15.90
N LYS A 144 6.55 7.48 -16.52
CA LYS A 144 7.21 6.54 -17.45
C LYS A 144 7.71 5.24 -16.80
N LEU A 145 8.10 5.27 -15.52
CA LEU A 145 8.61 4.09 -14.82
C LEU A 145 7.49 3.19 -14.28
N PHE A 146 6.45 3.78 -13.71
CA PHE A 146 5.41 3.05 -12.99
C PHE A 146 4.18 2.74 -13.85
N THR A 147 3.74 3.61 -14.76
CA THR A 147 2.55 3.29 -15.57
C THR A 147 2.69 2.05 -16.46
N PRO A 148 3.87 1.69 -17.01
CA PRO A 148 4.01 0.43 -17.75
C PRO A 148 3.93 -0.83 -16.88
N LEU A 149 4.16 -0.72 -15.57
CA LEU A 149 4.11 -1.84 -14.64
C LEU A 149 2.67 -2.27 -14.31
N PHE A 150 1.70 -1.37 -14.53
CA PHE A 150 0.33 -1.56 -14.09
C PHE A 150 -0.64 -1.71 -15.28
N PRO A 151 -1.70 -2.51 -15.12
CA PRO A 151 -2.83 -2.51 -16.06
C PRO A 151 -3.41 -1.09 -16.25
N LYS A 152 -4.02 -0.81 -17.41
CA LYS A 152 -4.55 0.53 -17.74
C LYS A 152 -5.55 1.03 -16.70
N GLU A 153 -6.37 0.13 -16.19
CA GLU A 153 -7.41 0.40 -15.20
C GLU A 153 -6.80 0.80 -13.85
N VAL A 154 -5.69 0.16 -13.47
CA VAL A 154 -4.93 0.51 -12.27
C VAL A 154 -4.23 1.85 -12.47
N ALA A 155 -3.58 2.04 -13.62
CA ALA A 155 -2.90 3.28 -13.96
C ALA A 155 -3.85 4.50 -13.96
N ALA A 156 -5.10 4.33 -14.41
CA ALA A 156 -6.12 5.37 -14.38
C ALA A 156 -6.54 5.80 -12.96
N ARG A 157 -6.23 5.00 -11.93
CA ARG A 157 -6.55 5.28 -10.52
C ARG A 157 -5.34 5.81 -9.74
N ILE A 158 -4.19 5.97 -10.39
CA ILE A 158 -2.97 6.49 -9.76
C ILE A 158 -3.08 8.01 -9.64
N LYS A 159 -2.89 8.54 -8.43
CA LYS A 159 -2.76 9.97 -8.14
C LYS A 159 -1.35 10.25 -7.62
N PHE A 160 -0.68 11.24 -8.19
CA PHE A 160 0.66 11.66 -7.79
C PHE A 160 0.56 12.90 -6.91
N GLU A 161 0.82 12.76 -5.61
CA GLU A 161 0.48 13.78 -4.62
C GLU A 161 1.61 14.05 -3.64
N ARG A 162 1.46 15.12 -2.86
CA ARG A 162 2.38 15.52 -1.77
C ARG A 162 1.59 15.88 -0.53
N GLY A 163 2.14 15.61 0.65
CA GLY A 163 1.52 16.01 1.92
C GLY A 163 1.35 14.84 2.87
N PRO A 164 0.40 13.91 2.61
CA PRO A 164 0.21 12.75 3.48
C PRO A 164 1.53 12.00 3.67
N LEU A 165 1.83 11.61 4.92
CA LEU A 165 3.07 10.93 5.35
C LEU A 165 4.38 11.73 5.28
N LYS A 166 4.39 12.97 4.76
CA LYS A 166 5.63 13.74 4.54
C LYS A 166 6.45 13.95 5.82
N ASP A 167 5.74 14.28 6.90
CA ASP A 167 6.28 14.64 8.21
C ASP A 167 6.00 13.54 9.26
N ILE A 168 5.71 12.32 8.80
CA ILE A 168 5.45 11.16 9.66
C ILE A 168 6.71 10.31 9.70
N ASP A 169 7.25 10.07 10.90
CA ASP A 169 8.45 9.25 11.09
C ASP A 169 8.11 7.81 11.47
N ASP A 170 6.97 7.58 12.12
CA ASP A 170 6.43 6.25 12.42
C ASP A 170 4.96 6.16 11.94
N LEU A 171 4.62 5.15 11.14
CA LEU A 171 3.23 4.94 10.74
C LEU A 171 2.30 4.68 11.93
N MET A 172 2.81 4.26 13.09
CA MET A 172 1.98 4.14 14.29
C MET A 172 1.35 5.48 14.72
N ASP A 173 1.94 6.62 14.36
CA ASP A 173 1.39 7.96 14.62
C ASP A 173 0.10 8.26 13.84
N ILE A 174 -0.16 7.51 12.76
CA ILE A 174 -1.41 7.59 11.99
C ILE A 174 -2.35 6.40 12.27
N GLY A 175 -1.91 5.44 13.09
CA GLY A 175 -2.73 4.35 13.60
C GLY A 175 -3.83 4.83 14.55
N HIS A 176 -4.68 3.91 15.01
CA HIS A 176 -5.71 4.26 15.99
C HIS A 176 -5.10 4.82 17.29
N GLY A 177 -5.53 6.02 17.68
CA GLY A 177 -4.98 6.73 18.85
C GLY A 177 -3.67 7.48 18.59
N GLY A 178 -3.12 7.43 17.37
CA GLY A 178 -1.92 8.17 16.99
C GLY A 178 -2.18 9.68 16.90
N ASN A 179 -1.16 10.48 17.24
CA ASN A 179 -1.24 11.94 17.36
C ASN A 179 -1.39 12.66 16.01
N ALA A 180 -1.01 12.02 14.90
CA ALA A 180 -1.04 12.59 13.56
C ALA A 180 -2.21 12.08 12.71
N ARG A 181 -2.98 11.12 13.25
CA ARG A 181 -4.07 10.44 12.54
C ARG A 181 -5.08 11.41 11.94
N GLU A 182 -5.60 12.36 12.71
CA GLU A 182 -6.68 13.24 12.24
C GLU A 182 -6.26 14.08 11.03
N LYS A 183 -5.08 14.71 11.12
CA LYS A 183 -4.50 15.48 10.01
C LYS A 183 -4.29 14.58 8.80
N PHE A 184 -3.65 13.42 8.98
CA PHE A 184 -3.38 12.48 7.90
C PHE A 184 -4.66 12.01 7.20
N MET A 185 -5.70 11.64 7.95
CA MET A 185 -6.97 11.20 7.38
C MET A 185 -7.66 12.32 6.62
N SER A 186 -7.63 13.56 7.12
CA SER A 186 -8.17 14.71 6.38
C SER A 186 -7.45 14.93 5.05
N GLU A 187 -6.12 14.80 5.03
CA GLU A 187 -5.35 14.92 3.78
C GLU A 187 -5.68 13.79 2.79
N VAL A 188 -5.80 12.54 3.25
CA VAL A 188 -6.21 11.41 2.41
C VAL A 188 -7.63 11.61 1.89
N ASP A 189 -8.57 12.01 2.73
CA ASP A 189 -9.97 12.19 2.33
C ASP A 189 -10.10 13.28 1.25
N ASN A 190 -9.38 14.40 1.40
CA ASN A 190 -9.35 15.46 0.40
C ASN A 190 -8.86 14.94 -0.96
N LEU A 191 -7.86 14.07 -0.97
CA LEU A 191 -7.31 13.50 -2.21
C LEU A 191 -8.21 12.41 -2.80
N CYS A 192 -8.96 11.68 -1.99
CA CYS A 192 -9.73 10.51 -2.43
C CYS A 192 -11.20 10.82 -2.75
N TYR A 193 -11.81 11.80 -2.08
CA TYR A 193 -13.26 12.02 -2.13
C TYR A 193 -13.68 13.46 -2.47
N SER A 194 -12.74 14.40 -2.63
CA SER A 194 -13.10 15.72 -3.16
C SER A 194 -13.17 15.66 -4.68
N ASP A 195 -14.26 16.18 -5.25
CA ASP A 195 -14.51 16.30 -6.70
C ASP A 195 -13.53 17.27 -7.39
#